data_AF-A0A0C3EAE9-F1
#
_entry.id   AF-A0A0C3EAE9-F1
#
_cell.length_a   1.000
_cell.length_b   1.000
_cell.length_c   1.000
_cell.angle_alpha   90.00
_cell.angle_beta   90.00
_cell.angle_gamma   90.00
#
_symmetry.space_group_name_H-M   'P 1'
#
loop_
_entity.id
_entity.type
_entity.pdbx_description
1 polymer ?
#
loop_
_entity_poly.entity_id
_entity_poly.type
_entity_poly.pdbx_seq_one_letter_code
_entity_poly.pdbx_strand_id
1 'polypeptide(L)'
;MAKEMQSRDLQECIKLIKEMTAIIDPADDYLTITSAEEQMKTNYVKAKRENDEAYSSLKALSRVLEAARKSSVRPPNVPSAEQHAARLNELDVARISLAKSIRDAENSLAGKEAELAALKEKARGFEESDPAHDHQRDIDGTTLRLKVFKGMGFDIILDDGGRPAKMLVSAESGDVHCITPDNDSMHVEQAWNLASS
;
A
#
# COMPACT_ATOMS: atom_id res chain seq x y z
N MET A 1 70.12 3.46 -110.81
CA MET A 1 70.13 3.93 -109.41
C MET A 1 68.80 3.69 -108.66
N ALA A 2 67.61 3.88 -109.25
CA ALA A 2 66.34 3.62 -108.54
C ALA A 2 66.08 2.14 -108.17
N LYS A 3 66.57 1.18 -108.97
CA LYS A 3 66.33 -0.26 -108.79
C LYS A 3 67.19 -0.91 -107.68
N GLU A 4 68.37 -0.37 -107.40
CA GLU A 4 69.24 -0.84 -106.31
C GLU A 4 68.79 -0.29 -104.95
N MET A 5 68.22 0.92 -104.92
CA MET A 5 67.70 1.53 -103.70
C MET A 5 66.45 0.80 -103.17
N GLN A 6 65.56 0.35 -104.06
CA GLN A 6 64.42 -0.50 -103.71
C GLN A 6 64.82 -1.92 -103.25
N SER A 7 65.94 -2.45 -103.75
CA SER A 7 66.43 -3.78 -103.34
C SER A 7 67.08 -3.78 -101.95
N ARG A 8 67.72 -2.68 -101.54
CA ARG A 8 68.25 -2.51 -100.17
C ARG A 8 67.13 -2.38 -99.15
N ASP A 9 66.11 -1.61 -99.47
CA ASP A 9 64.92 -1.40 -98.62
C ASP A 9 64.15 -2.72 -98.40
N LEU A 10 64.06 -3.57 -99.43
CA LEU A 10 63.49 -4.91 -99.32
C LEU A 10 64.34 -5.85 -98.44
N GLN A 11 65.67 -5.75 -98.52
CA GLN A 11 66.57 -6.55 -97.67
C GLN A 11 66.52 -6.12 -96.20
N GLU A 12 66.38 -4.81 -95.93
CA GLU A 12 66.15 -4.31 -94.57
C GLU A 12 64.80 -4.77 -94.02
N CYS A 13 63.73 -4.73 -94.82
CA CYS A 13 62.43 -5.30 -94.46
C CYS A 13 62.53 -6.80 -94.12
N ILE A 14 63.24 -7.60 -94.92
CA ILE A 14 63.42 -9.03 -94.67
C ILE A 14 64.21 -9.26 -93.37
N LYS A 15 65.23 -8.44 -93.11
CA LYS A 15 66.03 -8.53 -91.89
C LYS A 15 65.20 -8.17 -90.65
N LEU A 16 64.38 -7.13 -90.73
CA LEU A 16 63.44 -6.73 -89.70
C LEU A 16 62.41 -7.85 -89.41
N ILE A 17 61.86 -8.48 -90.45
CA ILE A 17 60.92 -9.61 -90.28
C ILE A 17 61.59 -10.80 -89.58
N LYS A 18 62.86 -11.08 -89.92
CA LYS A 18 63.65 -12.13 -89.26
C LYS A 18 63.97 -11.82 -87.80
N GLU A 19 64.26 -10.55 -87.50
CA GLU A 19 64.45 -10.10 -86.11
C GLU A 19 63.13 -10.17 -85.33
N MET A 20 61.99 -9.80 -85.93
CA MET A 20 60.67 -9.94 -85.31
C MET A 20 60.29 -11.41 -85.04
N THR A 21 60.61 -12.32 -85.95
CA THR A 21 60.35 -13.77 -85.74
C THR A 21 61.24 -14.40 -84.68
N ALA A 22 62.38 -13.79 -84.35
CA ALA A 22 63.23 -14.23 -83.24
C ALA A 22 62.78 -13.67 -81.88
N ILE A 23 62.01 -12.57 -81.88
CA ILE A 23 61.49 -11.93 -80.67
C ILE A 23 60.15 -12.56 -80.23
N ILE A 24 59.37 -13.07 -81.18
CA ILE A 24 58.06 -13.66 -80.91
C ILE A 24 58.24 -15.17 -80.70
N ASP A 25 57.94 -15.65 -79.49
CA ASP A 25 57.80 -17.07 -79.16
C ASP A 25 56.33 -17.43 -78.92
N PRO A 26 55.62 -17.94 -79.95
CA PRO A 26 54.21 -18.28 -79.83
C PRO A 26 53.92 -19.39 -78.81
N ALA A 27 54.91 -20.23 -78.47
CA ALA A 27 54.72 -21.30 -77.51
C ALA A 27 54.70 -20.76 -76.07
N ASP A 28 55.58 -19.81 -75.76
CA ASP A 28 55.60 -19.13 -74.46
C ASP A 28 54.36 -18.24 -74.26
N ASP A 29 53.93 -17.53 -75.31
CA ASP A 29 52.68 -16.75 -75.29
C ASP A 29 51.46 -17.66 -75.05
N TYR A 30 51.41 -18.83 -75.67
CA TYR A 30 50.33 -19.80 -75.45
C TYR A 30 50.32 -20.34 -74.01
N LEU A 31 51.48 -20.65 -73.44
CA LEU A 31 51.61 -21.07 -72.04
C LEU A 31 51.18 -19.97 -71.07
N THR A 32 51.50 -18.71 -71.39
CA THR A 32 51.09 -17.55 -70.60
C THR A 32 49.57 -17.35 -70.64
N ILE A 33 48.95 -17.45 -71.83
CA ILE A 33 47.50 -17.34 -71.99
C ILE A 33 46.77 -18.47 -71.25
N THR A 34 47.23 -19.71 -71.38
CA THR A 34 46.60 -20.86 -70.70
C THR A 34 46.72 -20.76 -69.18
N SER A 35 47.88 -20.34 -68.65
CA SER A 35 48.07 -20.03 -67.24
C SER A 35 47.14 -18.91 -66.76
N ALA A 36 47.00 -17.84 -67.54
CA ALA A 36 46.08 -16.74 -67.22
C ALA A 36 44.61 -17.19 -67.21
N GLU A 37 44.20 -18.06 -68.15
CA GLU A 37 42.85 -18.63 -68.18
C GLU A 37 42.57 -19.53 -66.96
N GLU A 38 43.54 -20.34 -66.54
CA GLU A 38 43.43 -21.17 -65.33
C GLU A 38 43.31 -20.31 -64.06
N GLN A 39 44.11 -19.23 -63.98
CA GLN A 39 44.00 -18.26 -62.90
C GLN A 39 42.64 -17.55 -62.91
N MET A 40 42.13 -17.16 -64.08
CA MET A 40 40.80 -16.55 -64.21
C MET A 40 39.68 -17.51 -63.78
N LYS A 41 39.75 -18.79 -64.18
CA LYS A 41 38.79 -19.82 -63.74
C LYS A 41 38.82 -19.99 -62.23
N THR A 42 40.02 -20.05 -61.64
CA THR A 42 40.19 -20.18 -60.19
C THR A 42 39.63 -18.97 -59.44
N ASN A 43 39.93 -17.76 -59.92
CA ASN A 43 39.42 -16.52 -59.35
C ASN A 43 37.90 -16.41 -59.47
N TYR A 44 37.33 -16.83 -60.60
CA TYR A 44 35.88 -16.86 -60.79
C TYR A 44 35.19 -17.79 -59.79
N VAL A 45 35.71 -19.01 -59.60
CA VAL A 45 35.16 -19.97 -58.63
C VAL A 45 35.26 -19.41 -57.21
N LYS A 46 36.39 -18.78 -56.86
CA LYS A 46 36.58 -18.13 -55.55
C LYS A 46 35.59 -16.98 -55.35
N ALA A 47 35.48 -16.06 -56.30
CA ALA A 47 34.56 -14.94 -56.22
C ALA A 47 33.10 -15.40 -56.15
N LYS A 48 32.73 -16.43 -56.92
CA LYS A 48 31.40 -17.03 -56.84
C LYS A 48 31.12 -17.62 -55.46
N ARG A 49 32.06 -18.37 -54.90
CA ARG A 49 31.94 -18.96 -53.56
C ARG A 49 31.80 -17.89 -52.48
N GLU A 50 32.62 -16.84 -52.52
CA GLU A 50 32.54 -15.72 -51.58
C GLU A 50 31.19 -15.01 -51.67
N ASN A 51 30.66 -14.84 -52.88
CA ASN A 51 29.34 -14.26 -53.09
C ASN A 51 28.23 -15.15 -52.53
N ASP A 52 28.27 -16.47 -52.80
CA ASP A 52 27.31 -17.43 -52.27
C ASP A 52 27.34 -17.49 -50.74
N GLU A 53 28.54 -17.46 -50.14
CA GLU A 53 28.74 -17.40 -48.68
C GLU A 53 28.18 -16.09 -48.10
N ALA A 54 28.42 -14.95 -48.75
CA ALA A 54 27.87 -13.66 -48.34
C ALA A 54 26.33 -13.63 -48.43
N TYR A 55 25.74 -14.15 -49.51
CA TYR A 55 24.28 -14.27 -49.66
C TYR A 55 23.67 -15.18 -48.59
N SER A 56 24.31 -16.31 -48.30
CA SER A 56 23.85 -17.22 -47.26
C SER A 56 23.87 -16.57 -45.86
N SER A 57 24.94 -15.82 -45.57
CA SER A 57 25.13 -15.07 -44.33
C SER A 57 24.09 -13.96 -44.19
N LEU A 58 23.85 -13.20 -45.26
CA LEU A 58 22.82 -12.16 -45.30
C LEU A 58 21.43 -12.74 -45.04
N LYS A 59 21.10 -13.88 -45.65
CA LYS A 59 19.82 -14.57 -45.43
C LYS A 59 19.69 -15.09 -44.01
N ALA A 60 20.76 -15.59 -43.40
CA ALA A 60 20.77 -16.01 -42.01
C ALA A 60 20.54 -14.83 -41.06
N LEU A 61 21.28 -13.73 -41.25
CA LEU A 61 21.12 -12.50 -40.46
C LEU A 61 19.72 -11.89 -40.62
N SER A 62 19.15 -11.90 -41.82
CA SER A 62 17.78 -11.44 -42.08
C SER A 62 16.75 -12.26 -41.30
N ARG A 63 16.91 -13.59 -41.23
CA ARG A 63 16.03 -14.45 -40.42
C ARG A 63 16.16 -14.15 -38.92
N VAL A 64 17.38 -13.93 -38.44
CA VAL A 64 17.62 -13.56 -37.03
C VAL A 64 16.98 -12.20 -36.73
N LEU A 65 17.12 -11.22 -37.63
CA LEU A 65 16.51 -9.90 -37.49
C LEU A 65 14.98 -9.99 -37.45
N GLU A 66 14.36 -10.79 -38.32
CA GLU A 66 12.92 -10.99 -38.33
C GLU A 66 12.42 -11.72 -37.07
N ALA A 67 13.18 -12.71 -36.57
CA ALA A 67 12.90 -13.35 -35.29
C ALA A 67 13.01 -12.37 -34.12
N ALA A 68 14.05 -11.53 -34.11
CA ALA A 68 14.26 -10.50 -33.10
C ALA A 68 13.16 -9.42 -33.16
N ARG A 69 12.74 -9.00 -34.36
CA ARG A 69 11.61 -8.08 -34.55
C ARG A 69 10.33 -8.67 -33.96
N LYS A 70 9.99 -9.90 -34.34
CA LYS A 70 8.81 -10.61 -33.79
C LYS A 70 8.88 -10.74 -32.27
N SER A 71 10.06 -10.97 -31.71
CA SER A 71 10.27 -11.03 -30.26
C SER A 71 10.24 -9.67 -29.56
N SER A 72 10.65 -8.60 -30.26
CA SER A 72 10.69 -7.23 -29.71
C SER A 72 9.35 -6.52 -29.77
N VAL A 73 8.45 -6.96 -30.65
CA VAL A 73 7.07 -6.46 -30.69
C VAL A 73 6.35 -7.04 -29.47
N ARG A 74 5.85 -6.15 -28.62
CA ARG A 74 5.03 -6.51 -27.47
C ARG A 74 3.84 -7.37 -27.96
N PRO A 75 3.65 -8.59 -27.44
CA PRO A 75 2.52 -9.43 -27.83
C PRO A 75 1.20 -8.69 -27.58
N PRO A 76 0.19 -8.83 -28.46
CA PRO A 76 -1.08 -8.10 -28.35
C PRO A 76 -1.88 -8.46 -27.09
N ASN A 77 -1.56 -9.58 -26.44
CA ASN A 77 -2.15 -10.00 -25.16
C ASN A 77 -1.56 -9.27 -23.94
N VAL A 78 -0.47 -8.51 -24.09
CA VAL A 78 0.13 -7.77 -22.99
C VAL A 78 -0.40 -6.33 -23.04
N PRO A 79 -0.94 -5.78 -21.94
CA PRO A 79 -1.42 -4.39 -21.88
C PRO A 79 -0.39 -3.41 -22.44
N SER A 80 -0.83 -2.32 -23.07
CA SER A 80 0.07 -1.27 -23.54
C SER A 80 0.86 -0.66 -22.37
N ALA A 81 1.96 0.03 -22.65
CA ALA A 81 2.78 0.63 -21.59
C ALA A 81 1.95 1.61 -20.73
N GLU A 82 1.07 2.34 -21.40
CA GLU A 82 0.12 3.28 -20.77
C GLU A 82 -0.93 2.54 -19.94
N GLN A 83 -1.53 1.47 -20.46
CA GLN A 83 -2.51 0.66 -19.71
C GLN A 83 -1.88 -0.01 -18.48
N HIS A 84 -0.63 -0.45 -18.59
CA HIS A 84 0.12 -0.99 -17.46
C HIS A 84 0.39 0.08 -16.39
N ALA A 85 0.82 1.28 -16.81
CA ALA A 85 1.05 2.39 -15.90
C ALA A 85 -0.26 2.85 -15.21
N ALA A 86 -1.36 2.92 -15.94
CA ALA A 86 -2.68 3.21 -15.38
C ALA A 86 -3.08 2.17 -14.33
N ARG A 87 -2.91 0.87 -14.64
CA ARG A 87 -3.21 -0.22 -13.70
C ARG A 87 -2.33 -0.19 -12.46
N LEU A 88 -1.05 0.17 -12.59
CA LEU A 88 -0.17 0.34 -11.42
C LEU A 88 -0.64 1.49 -10.53
N ASN A 89 -1.00 2.63 -11.10
CA ASN A 89 -1.54 3.75 -10.34
C ASN A 89 -2.86 3.39 -9.63
N GLU A 90 -3.76 2.66 -10.30
CA GLU A 90 -4.99 2.17 -9.69
C GLU A 90 -4.71 1.24 -8.50
N LEU A 91 -3.75 0.33 -8.65
CA LEU A 91 -3.33 -0.57 -7.58
C LEU A 91 -2.69 0.18 -6.40
N ASP A 92 -1.90 1.21 -6.66
CA ASP A 92 -1.29 2.04 -5.61
C ASP A 92 -2.35 2.84 -4.84
N VAL A 93 -3.33 3.42 -5.54
CA VAL A 93 -4.48 4.08 -4.91
C VAL A 93 -5.27 3.10 -4.06
N ALA A 94 -5.55 1.90 -4.57
CA ALA A 94 -6.25 0.85 -3.84
C ALA A 94 -5.47 0.42 -2.59
N ARG A 95 -4.14 0.27 -2.70
CA ARG A 95 -3.26 -0.07 -1.56
C ARG A 95 -3.30 0.98 -0.47
N ILE A 96 -3.23 2.26 -0.82
CA ILE A 96 -3.28 3.36 0.15
C ILE A 96 -4.65 3.41 0.83
N SER A 97 -5.73 3.26 0.05
CA SER A 97 -7.10 3.21 0.57
C SER A 97 -7.29 2.05 1.56
N LEU A 98 -6.81 0.86 1.20
CA LEU A 98 -6.92 -0.32 2.05
C LEU A 98 -6.09 -0.18 3.34
N ALA A 99 -4.88 0.38 3.25
CA ALA A 99 -4.07 0.68 4.43
C ALA A 99 -4.76 1.69 5.37
N LYS A 100 -5.45 2.69 4.81
CA LYS A 100 -6.25 3.64 5.61
C LYS A 100 -7.43 2.92 6.29
N SER A 101 -8.17 2.11 5.54
CA SER A 101 -9.30 1.35 6.08
C SER A 101 -8.88 0.40 7.19
N ILE A 102 -7.70 -0.21 7.09
CA ILE A 102 -7.14 -1.05 8.16
C ILE A 102 -6.89 -0.21 9.41
N ARG A 103 -6.20 0.93 9.30
CA ARG A 103 -5.93 1.80 10.45
C ARG A 103 -7.20 2.31 11.11
N ASP A 104 -8.21 2.68 10.31
CA ASP A 104 -9.49 3.15 10.83
C ASP A 104 -10.19 2.02 11.62
N ALA A 105 -10.13 0.77 11.13
CA ALA A 105 -10.64 -0.40 11.82
C ALA A 105 -9.85 -0.73 13.10
N GLU A 106 -8.52 -0.66 13.07
CA GLU A 106 -7.65 -0.87 14.23
C GLU A 106 -7.89 0.18 15.32
N ASN A 107 -8.05 1.45 14.94
CA ASN A 107 -8.39 2.52 15.88
C ASN A 107 -9.77 2.30 16.51
N SER A 108 -10.75 1.87 15.72
CA SER A 108 -12.08 1.54 16.23
C SER A 108 -12.04 0.37 17.21
N LEU A 109 -11.27 -0.67 16.88
CA LEU A 109 -11.05 -1.83 17.76
C LEU A 109 -10.39 -1.41 19.07
N ALA A 110 -9.31 -0.64 19.02
CA ALA A 110 -8.62 -0.15 20.22
C ALA A 110 -9.55 0.70 21.11
N GLY A 111 -10.39 1.54 20.51
CA GLY A 111 -11.42 2.30 21.24
C GLY A 111 -12.42 1.38 21.94
N LYS A 112 -12.90 0.33 21.26
CA LYS A 112 -13.84 -0.65 21.82
C LYS A 112 -13.20 -1.50 22.92
N GLU A 113 -11.94 -1.87 22.77
CA GLU A 113 -11.19 -2.60 23.80
C GLU A 113 -10.98 -1.75 25.06
N ALA A 114 -10.69 -0.46 24.90
CA ALA A 114 -10.59 0.48 26.02
C ALA A 114 -11.94 0.67 26.73
N GLU A 115 -13.04 0.82 25.99
CA GLU A 115 -14.39 0.86 26.55
C GLU A 115 -14.70 -0.43 27.32
N LEU A 116 -14.41 -1.60 26.73
CA LEU A 116 -14.65 -2.90 27.34
C LEU A 116 -13.85 -3.06 28.64
N ALA A 117 -12.58 -2.66 28.65
CA ALA A 117 -11.75 -2.65 29.85
C ALA A 117 -12.34 -1.73 30.94
N ALA A 118 -12.79 -0.52 30.58
CA ALA A 118 -13.41 0.40 31.53
C ALA A 118 -14.75 -0.13 32.09
N LEU A 119 -15.57 -0.79 31.26
CA LEU A 119 -16.81 -1.42 31.71
C LEU A 119 -16.54 -2.62 32.63
N LYS A 120 -15.54 -3.44 32.33
CA LYS A 120 -15.12 -4.55 33.19
C LYS A 120 -14.66 -4.06 34.56
N GLU A 121 -13.88 -2.97 34.59
CA GLU A 121 -13.43 -2.37 35.85
C GLU A 121 -14.61 -1.87 36.68
N LYS A 122 -15.57 -1.17 36.06
CA LYS A 122 -16.79 -0.72 36.74
C LYS A 122 -17.64 -1.89 37.25
N ALA A 123 -17.79 -2.94 36.45
CA ALA A 123 -18.53 -4.14 36.85
C ALA A 123 -17.89 -4.80 38.08
N ARG A 124 -16.56 -4.96 38.08
CA ARG A 124 -15.81 -5.44 39.25
C ARG A 124 -16.02 -4.54 40.47
N GLY A 125 -15.96 -3.23 40.29
CA GLY A 125 -16.24 -2.27 41.37
C GLY A 125 -17.64 -2.43 41.96
N PHE A 126 -18.65 -2.74 41.15
CA PHE A 126 -20.00 -3.03 41.64
C PHE A 126 -20.14 -4.41 42.29
N GLU A 127 -19.37 -5.41 41.86
CA GLU A 127 -19.32 -6.72 42.52
C GLU A 127 -18.66 -6.64 43.91
N GLU A 128 -17.68 -5.73 44.07
CA GLU A 128 -16.97 -5.52 45.33
C GLU A 128 -17.72 -4.59 46.31
N SER A 129 -18.52 -3.64 45.82
CA SER A 129 -19.35 -2.78 46.67
C SER A 129 -20.59 -3.53 47.17
N ASP A 130 -20.73 -3.70 48.48
CA ASP A 130 -21.96 -4.14 49.12
C ASP A 130 -22.85 -2.92 49.41
N PRO A 131 -23.96 -2.72 48.68
CA PRO A 131 -24.83 -1.57 48.88
C PRO A 131 -25.41 -1.52 50.29
N ALA A 132 -25.63 -2.65 50.95
CA ALA A 132 -26.19 -2.66 52.31
C ALA A 132 -25.19 -2.09 53.32
N HIS A 133 -23.91 -2.37 53.15
CA HIS A 133 -22.86 -1.88 54.05
C HIS A 133 -22.46 -0.42 53.76
N ASP A 134 -22.38 -0.05 52.48
CA ASP A 134 -22.00 1.31 52.06
C ASP A 134 -23.08 2.34 52.45
N HIS A 135 -24.36 2.03 52.26
CA HIS A 135 -25.45 2.92 52.68
C HIS A 135 -25.54 3.05 54.21
N GLN A 136 -25.06 2.07 54.98
CA GLN A 136 -25.05 2.15 56.45
C GLN A 136 -23.95 3.10 56.97
N ARG A 137 -22.89 3.34 56.17
CA ARG A 137 -21.85 4.34 56.46
C ARG A 137 -22.22 5.74 55.98
N ASP A 138 -22.87 5.84 54.82
CA ASP A 138 -23.13 7.13 54.17
C ASP A 138 -24.48 7.76 54.58
N ILE A 139 -25.48 6.95 54.96
CA ILE A 139 -26.74 7.45 55.51
C ILE A 139 -26.56 7.59 57.02
N ASP A 140 -26.45 8.83 57.51
CA ASP A 140 -26.58 9.11 58.94
C ASP A 140 -27.98 8.65 59.40
N GLY A 141 -28.03 7.49 60.06
CA GLY A 141 -29.26 6.92 60.57
C GLY A 141 -29.99 7.83 61.56
N THR A 142 -29.32 8.86 62.09
CA THR A 142 -29.93 9.92 62.90
C THR A 142 -30.77 10.84 62.02
N THR A 143 -30.22 11.33 60.91
CA THR A 143 -30.96 12.14 59.91
C THR A 143 -32.19 11.42 59.36
N LEU A 144 -32.08 10.11 59.05
CA LEU A 144 -33.24 9.33 58.59
C LEU A 144 -34.31 9.21 59.68
N ARG A 145 -33.92 8.88 60.92
CA ARG A 145 -34.85 8.82 62.06
C ARG A 145 -35.52 10.16 62.31
N LEU A 146 -34.78 11.26 62.26
CA LEU A 146 -35.33 12.62 62.40
C LEU A 146 -36.34 12.95 61.30
N LYS A 147 -36.05 12.54 60.04
CA LYS A 147 -36.99 12.73 58.93
C LYS A 147 -38.25 11.89 59.08
N VAL A 148 -38.14 10.66 59.60
CA VAL A 148 -39.30 9.80 59.92
C VAL A 148 -40.14 10.44 61.02
N PHE A 149 -39.53 10.88 62.13
CA PHE A 149 -40.25 11.57 63.21
C PHE A 149 -40.93 12.85 62.74
N LYS A 150 -40.27 13.64 61.88
CA LYS A 150 -40.88 14.81 61.25
C LYS A 150 -42.06 14.46 60.33
N GLY A 151 -41.95 13.36 59.59
CA GLY A 151 -43.06 12.83 58.77
C GLY A 151 -44.24 12.33 59.59
N MET A 152 -43.99 11.87 60.83
CA MET A 152 -45.00 11.48 61.81
C MET A 152 -45.60 12.68 62.56
N GLY A 153 -45.24 13.92 62.20
CA GLY A 153 -45.80 15.13 62.79
C GLY A 153 -45.04 15.69 63.99
N PHE A 154 -43.91 15.10 64.39
CA PHE A 154 -43.06 15.63 65.47
C PHE A 154 -42.03 16.61 64.91
N ASP A 155 -42.24 17.91 65.14
CA ASP A 155 -41.27 18.95 64.76
C ASP A 155 -40.63 19.58 66.01
N ILE A 156 -39.30 19.62 66.06
CA ILE A 156 -38.56 20.15 67.21
C ILE A 156 -38.07 21.55 66.87
N ILE A 157 -38.47 22.53 67.66
CA ILE A 157 -37.97 23.90 67.57
C ILE A 157 -36.77 24.02 68.52
N LEU A 158 -35.62 24.30 67.93
CA LEU A 158 -34.38 24.56 68.65
C LEU A 158 -34.31 26.04 69.05
N ASP A 159 -33.78 26.32 70.24
CA ASP A 159 -33.43 27.67 70.70
C ASP A 159 -32.16 28.18 70.01
N ASP A 160 -31.84 29.47 70.17
CA ASP A 160 -30.63 30.12 69.63
C ASP A 160 -29.31 29.45 70.09
N GLY A 161 -29.36 28.65 71.16
CA GLY A 161 -28.26 27.84 71.67
C GLY A 161 -28.24 26.37 71.22
N GLY A 162 -29.07 25.97 70.25
CA GLY A 162 -29.12 24.60 69.71
C GLY A 162 -29.74 23.55 70.65
N ARG A 163 -30.43 23.98 71.71
CA ARG A 163 -31.16 23.09 72.64
C ARG A 163 -32.64 23.02 72.25
N PRO A 164 -33.34 21.89 72.43
CA PRO A 164 -34.76 21.77 72.11
C PRO A 164 -35.59 22.65 73.04
N ALA A 165 -36.16 23.72 72.51
CA ALA A 165 -36.96 24.67 73.27
C ALA A 165 -38.41 24.21 73.40
N LYS A 166 -38.98 23.71 72.29
CA LYS A 166 -40.37 23.29 72.15
C LYS A 166 -40.49 22.18 71.13
N MET A 167 -41.43 21.28 71.33
CA MET A 167 -41.79 20.25 70.36
C MET A 167 -43.23 20.52 69.90
N LEU A 168 -43.42 20.59 68.60
CA LEU A 168 -44.72 20.63 67.96
C LEU A 168 -45.10 19.21 67.57
N VAL A 169 -46.32 18.80 67.91
CA VAL A 169 -46.90 17.53 67.54
C VAL A 169 -48.14 17.82 66.70
N SER A 170 -48.06 17.50 65.41
CA SER A 170 -49.18 17.58 64.48
C SER A 170 -49.96 16.27 64.50
N ALA A 171 -51.24 16.37 64.85
CA ALA A 171 -52.20 15.28 64.89
C ALA A 171 -52.70 14.92 63.47
N GLU A 172 -53.23 13.72 63.26
CA GLU A 172 -53.78 13.30 61.94
C GLU A 172 -55.03 14.13 61.59
N SER A 173 -55.74 14.60 62.62
CA SER A 173 -56.85 15.54 62.55
C SER A 173 -56.47 16.94 62.03
N GLY A 174 -55.18 17.27 61.95
CA GLY A 174 -54.66 18.56 61.49
C GLY A 174 -54.41 19.59 62.60
N ASP A 175 -54.69 19.24 63.86
CA ASP A 175 -54.40 20.08 65.02
C ASP A 175 -52.91 20.03 65.40
N VAL A 176 -52.35 21.17 65.82
CA VAL A 176 -50.93 21.28 66.19
C VAL A 176 -50.81 21.59 67.68
N HIS A 177 -50.23 20.67 68.44
CA HIS A 177 -50.01 20.80 69.87
C HIS A 177 -48.56 21.18 70.18
N CYS A 178 -48.35 22.11 71.10
CA CYS A 178 -47.02 22.53 71.52
C CYS A 178 -46.70 21.97 72.92
N ILE A 179 -45.63 21.21 73.02
CA ILE A 179 -45.14 20.60 74.25
C ILE A 179 -43.78 21.21 74.57
N THR A 180 -43.62 21.74 75.78
CA THR A 180 -42.32 22.20 76.28
C THR A 180 -41.62 20.99 76.92
N PRO A 181 -40.41 20.61 76.47
CA PRO A 181 -39.67 19.51 77.07
C PRO A 181 -39.18 19.91 78.47
N ASP A 182 -39.90 19.48 79.51
CA ASP A 182 -39.39 19.42 80.89
C ASP A 182 -38.98 17.97 81.21
N ASN A 183 -38.17 17.78 82.25
CA ASN A 183 -37.41 16.55 82.55
C ASN A 183 -38.28 15.36 83.02
N ASP A 184 -39.59 15.38 82.74
CA ASP A 184 -40.57 14.47 83.31
C ASP A 184 -41.11 13.45 82.29
N SER A 185 -41.10 12.18 82.67
CA SER A 185 -41.39 11.03 81.79
C SER A 185 -42.84 10.97 81.25
N MET A 186 -43.77 11.71 81.87
CA MET A 186 -45.18 11.76 81.47
C MET A 186 -45.43 12.40 80.09
N HIS A 187 -44.50 13.21 79.58
CA HIS A 187 -44.70 13.93 78.31
C HIS A 187 -44.59 13.04 77.08
N VAL A 188 -43.93 11.88 77.17
CA VAL A 188 -43.75 10.97 76.03
C VAL A 188 -45.07 10.29 75.68
N GLU A 189 -45.77 9.71 76.65
CA GLU A 189 -47.08 9.08 76.41
C GLU A 189 -48.12 10.12 75.94
N GLN A 190 -48.07 11.33 76.49
CA GLN A 190 -48.94 12.41 76.06
C GLN A 190 -48.65 12.86 74.61
N ALA A 191 -47.37 12.99 74.23
CA ALA A 191 -46.99 13.34 72.85
C ALA A 191 -47.43 12.26 71.85
N TRP A 192 -47.31 10.97 72.20
CA TRP A 192 -47.79 9.89 71.36
C TRP A 192 -49.32 9.87 71.24
N ASN A 193 -50.05 10.06 72.34
CA ASN A 193 -51.51 10.16 72.33
C ASN A 193 -52.00 11.33 71.48
N LEU A 194 -51.32 12.48 71.54
CA LEU A 194 -51.65 13.68 70.75
C LEU A 194 -51.33 13.50 69.26
N ALA A 195 -50.26 12.78 68.92
CA ALA A 195 -49.95 12.47 67.52
C ALA A 195 -50.95 11.48 66.90
N SER A 196 -51.52 10.58 67.71
CA SER A 196 -52.51 9.58 67.28
C SER A 196 -53.96 10.06 67.28
N SER A 197 -54.22 11.27 67.77
CA SER A 197 -55.55 11.87 67.86
C SER A 197 -55.96 12.58 66.57
#